data_AF-A0A529XCY7-F1
#
_entry.id   AF-A0A529XCY7-F1
#
_cell.length_a   1.000
_cell.length_b   1.000
_cell.length_c   1.000
_cell.angle_alpha   90.00
_cell.angle_beta   90.00
_cell.angle_gamma   90.00
#
_symmetry.space_group_name_H-M   'P 1'
#
loop_
_entity.id
_entity.type
_entity.pdbx_description
1 polymer ?
#
loop_
_entity_poly.entity_id
_entity_poly.type
_entity_poly.pdbx_seq_one_letter_code
_entity_poly.pdbx_strand_id
1 'polypeptide(L)' 'LVPLAAFDARGHRIGYGAGYYDRAIARLADKGTTPRLIGIAFDCQEVERVPEENHDVVIPEILTESGLRRFTPEL' A
#
# COMPACT_ATOMS: atom_id res chain seq x y z
N LEU A 1 -2.05 7.33 6.18
CA LEU A 1 -0.71 7.21 5.59
C LEU A 1 -0.13 5.87 5.97
N VAL A 2 0.48 5.18 5.02
CA VAL A 2 0.94 3.80 5.19
C VAL A 2 2.40 3.69 4.74
N PRO A 3 3.38 3.58 5.65
CA PRO A 3 4.76 3.35 5.28
C PRO A 3 4.95 1.93 4.73
N LEU A 4 5.95 1.76 3.88
CA LEU A 4 6.26 0.52 3.21
C LEU A 4 7.77 0.40 2.96
N ALA A 5 8.25 -0.83 2.80
CA ALA A 5 9.64 -1.14 2.52
C ALA A 5 9.94 -1.17 1.01
N ALA A 6 9.00 -1.66 0.20
CA ALA A 6 9.09 -1.68 -1.25
C ALA A 6 7.68 -1.64 -1.88
N PHE A 7 7.57 -1.17 -3.10
CA PHE A 7 6.34 -1.18 -3.89
C PHE A 7 6.63 -1.39 -5.38
N ASP A 8 5.60 -1.71 -6.16
CA ASP A 8 5.74 -1.81 -7.62
C ASP A 8 4.75 -0.91 -8.38
N ALA A 9 4.90 -0.88 -9.70
CA ALA A 9 4.06 -0.11 -10.62
C ALA A 9 2.58 -0.57 -10.69
N ARG A 10 2.21 -1.63 -9.96
CA ARG A 10 0.84 -2.16 -9.84
C ARG A 10 0.21 -1.82 -8.49
N GLY A 11 0.94 -1.16 -7.59
CA GLY A 11 0.46 -0.75 -6.27
C GLY A 11 0.57 -1.84 -5.20
N HIS A 12 1.21 -2.98 -5.51
CA HIS A 12 1.59 -3.96 -4.50
C HIS A 12 2.70 -3.39 -3.62
N ARG A 13 2.78 -3.86 -2.38
CA ARG A 13 3.78 -3.38 -1.42
C ARG A 13 4.28 -4.47 -0.49
N ILE A 14 5.49 -4.27 0.01
CA ILE A 14 6.06 -5.01 1.13
C ILE A 14 6.04 -4.10 2.35
N GLY A 15 5.40 -4.55 3.43
CA GLY A 15 5.49 -3.90 4.74
C GLY A 15 6.71 -4.36 5.54
N TYR A 16 6.92 -3.80 6.73
CA TYR A 16 8.02 -4.20 7.63
C TYR A 16 7.75 -5.47 8.46
N GLY A 17 6.84 -6.35 8.01
CA GLY A 17 6.62 -7.69 8.57
C GLY A 17 5.75 -7.81 9.83
N ALA A 18 5.34 -6.72 10.49
CA ALA A 18 4.58 -6.78 11.75
C ALA A 18 3.03 -6.77 11.60
N GLY A 19 2.51 -6.60 10.37
CA GLY A 19 1.07 -6.52 10.08
C GLY A 19 0.33 -5.39 10.83
N TYR A 20 1.04 -4.37 11.30
CA TYR A 20 0.47 -3.32 12.17
C TYR A 20 -0.60 -2.51 11.44
N TYR A 21 -0.30 -2.08 10.21
CA TYR A 21 -1.22 -1.27 9.41
C TYR A 21 -2.42 -2.07 8.94
N ASP A 22 -2.24 -3.34 8.58
CA ASP A 22 -3.34 -4.19 8.11
C ASP A 22 -4.37 -4.39 9.23
N ARG A 23 -3.90 -4.64 10.47
CA ARG A 23 -4.77 -4.69 11.65
C ARG A 23 -5.47 -3.35 11.94
N ALA A 24 -4.78 -2.23 11.75
CA ALA A 24 -5.36 -0.91 11.98
C ALA A 24 -6.46 -0.58 10.94
N ILE A 25 -6.22 -0.92 9.67
CA ILE A 25 -7.16 -0.74 8.57
C ILE A 25 -8.39 -1.63 8.79
N ALA A 26 -8.20 -2.91 9.12
CA ALA A 26 -9.29 -3.83 9.43
C ALA A 26 -10.17 -3.30 10.57
N ARG A 27 -9.57 -2.81 11.67
CA ARG A 27 -10.32 -2.22 12.79
C ARG A 27 -11.12 -0.96 12.41
N LEU A 28 -10.68 -0.20 11.41
CA LEU A 28 -11.44 0.95 10.91
C LEU A 28 -12.61 0.48 10.03
N ALA A 29 -12.37 -0.52 9.18
CA ALA A 29 -13.41 -1.14 8.37
C ALA A 29 -14.51 -1.78 9.24
N ASP A 30 -14.14 -2.49 10.31
CA ASP A 30 -15.08 -3.06 11.30
C ASP A 30 -15.95 -1.99 11.97
N LYS A 31 -15.47 -0.74 12.04
CA LYS A 31 -16.20 0.42 12.55
C LYS A 31 -16.99 1.15 11.46
N GLY A 32 -17.11 0.59 10.26
CA GLY A 32 -17.78 1.21 9.12
C GLY A 32 -17.04 2.40 8.52
N THR A 33 -15.74 2.54 8.81
CA THR A 33 -14.91 3.62 8.28
C THR A 33 -13.98 3.08 7.20
N THR A 34 -14.10 3.60 5.98
CA THR A 34 -13.19 3.28 4.88
C THR A 34 -12.17 4.40 4.74
N PRO A 35 -10.96 4.29 5.32
CA PRO A 35 -9.97 5.34 5.22
C PRO A 35 -9.43 5.45 3.81
N ARG A 36 -9.11 6.67 3.38
CA ARG A 36 -8.26 6.87 2.20
C ARG A 36 -6.84 6.41 2.53
N LEU A 37 -6.34 5.42 1.79
CA LEU A 37 -5.01 4.85 1.99
C LEU A 37 -4.03 5.48 1.01
N ILE A 38 -2.97 6.07 1.55
CA ILE A 38 -1.86 6.62 0.79
C ILE A 38 -0.57 6.00 1.32
N GLY A 39 0.11 5.24 0.48
CA GLY A 39 1.44 4.70 0.71
C GLY A 39 2.47 5.81 0.68
N ILE A 40 3.39 5.83 1.64
CA ILE A 40 4.50 6.79 1.67
C ILE A 40 5.78 6.02 1.42
N ALA A 41 6.54 6.42 0.40
CA ALA A 41 7.76 5.75 -0.02
C ALA A 41 8.74 6.76 -0.65
N PHE A 42 9.99 6.35 -0.82
CA PHE A 42 10.94 7.00 -1.72
C PHE A 42 10.93 6.32 -3.09
N ASP A 43 11.35 7.04 -4.14
CA ASP A 43 11.48 6.48 -5.49
C ASP A 43 12.41 5.25 -5.51
N CYS A 44 13.44 5.24 -4.66
CA CYS A 44 14.37 4.11 -4.55
C CYS A 44 13.76 2.83 -3.97
N GLN A 45 12.53 2.90 -3.44
CA GLN A 45 11.79 1.75 -2.93
C GLN A 45 10.88 1.12 -3.98
N GLU A 46 10.84 1.67 -5.19
CA GLU A 46 10.19 1.03 -6.32
C GLU A 46 11.04 -0.15 -6.80
N VAL A 47 10.40 -1.31 -6.91
CA VAL A 47 10.99 -2.53 -7.46
C VAL A 47 10.20 -2.97 -8.68
N GLU A 48 10.82 -3.77 -9.55
CA GLU A 48 10.17 -4.28 -10.77
C GLU A 48 8.89 -5.06 -10.44
N ARG A 49 8.95 -5.89 -9.39
CA ARG A 49 7.83 -6.75 -8.98
C ARG A 49 7.89 -7.02 -7.48
N VAL A 50 6.81 -6.70 -6.79
CA VAL A 50 6.58 -7.20 -5.42
C VAL A 50 5.99 -8.62 -5.52
N PRO A 51 6.49 -9.60 -4.74
CA PRO A 51 5.79 -10.87 -4.58
C PRO A 51 4.42 -10.62 -3.95
N GLU A 52 3.35 -11.09 -4.60
CA GLU A 52 1.97 -10.91 -4.16
C GLU A 52 1.31 -12.26 -3.85
N GLU A 53 0.45 -12.27 -2.84
CA GLU A 53 -0.51 -13.33 -2.57
C GLU A 53 -1.94 -12.81 -2.79
N ASN A 54 -2.90 -13.70 -3.06
CA ASN A 54 -4.29 -13.32 -3.35
C ASN A 54 -4.98 -12.51 -2.23
N HIS A 55 -4.42 -12.53 -1.02
CA HIS A 55 -4.96 -11.83 0.13
C HIS A 55 -4.27 -10.47 0.39
N ASP A 56 -3.27 -10.10 -0.40
CA ASP A 56 -2.56 -8.84 -0.26
C ASP A 56 -3.43 -7.66 -0.70
N VAL A 57 -3.46 -6.63 0.15
CA VAL A 57 -4.21 -5.42 -0.12
C VAL A 57 -3.34 -4.45 -0.92
N VAL A 58 -3.75 -4.20 -2.16
CA VAL A 58 -3.18 -3.14 -3.01
C VAL A 58 -3.44 -1.77 -2.38
N ILE A 59 -2.41 -0.93 -2.34
CA ILE A 59 -2.57 0.46 -1.93
C ILE A 59 -2.95 1.29 -3.16
N PRO A 60 -4.10 1.99 -3.14
CA PRO A 60 -4.61 2.70 -4.31
C PRO A 60 -3.79 3.93 -4.69
N GLU A 61 -2.99 4.48 -3.76
CA GLU A 61 -2.20 5.69 -3.99
C GLU A 61 -0.85 5.60 -3.31
N ILE A 62 0.25 5.91 -4.01
CA ILE A 62 1.60 5.99 -3.44
C ILE A 62 2.18 7.37 -3.71
N LEU A 63 2.65 8.03 -2.65
CA LEU A 63 3.33 9.31 -2.69
C LEU A 63 4.83 9.11 -2.49
N THR A 64 5.61 9.56 -3.47
CA THR A 64 7.07 9.67 -3.39
C THR A 64 7.52 11.12 -3.56
N GLU A 65 8.83 11.37 -3.48
CA GLU A 65 9.42 12.67 -3.78
C GLU A 65 9.18 13.11 -5.24
N SER A 66 8.95 12.17 -6.16
CA SER A 66 8.55 12.46 -7.54
C SER A 66 7.05 12.75 -7.71
N GLY A 67 6.22 12.46 -6.70
CA GLY A 67 4.81 12.82 -6.69
C GLY A 67 3.85 11.68 -6.35
N LEU A 68 2.55 11.95 -6.54
CA LEU A 68 1.47 11.03 -6.22
C LEU A 68 1.09 10.17 -7.43
N ARG A 69 1.24 8.85 -7.30
CA ARG A 69 0.75 7.85 -8.25
C ARG A 69 -0.53 7.21 -7.74
N ARG A 70 -1.44 6.90 -8.67
CA ARG A 70 -2.70 6.21 -8.38
C ARG A 70 -2.74 4.89 -9.13
N PHE A 71 -3.13 3.83 -8.43
CA PHE A 71 -3.27 2.48 -8.95
C PHE A 71 -4.75 2.14 -8.95
N THR A 72 -5.25 1.70 -10.10
CA THR A 72 -6.62 1.20 -10.21
C THR A 72 -6.59 -0.26 -9.81
N PRO A 73 -7.39 -0.71 -8.82
CA PRO A 73 -7.58 -2.13 -8.61
C PRO A 73 -8.18 -2.70 -9.90
N GLU A 74 -7.54 -3.70 -10.50
CA GLU A 74 -8.19 -4.52 -11.52
C GLU A 74 -9.41 -5.18 -10.84
N LEU A 75 -10.61 -4.96 -11.41
CA LEU A 75 -11.88 -5.45 -10.89
C LEU A 75 -11.98 -6.97 -10.94
#